data_AF-A0A840SXM4-F1
#
_entry.id   AF-A0A840SXM4-F1
#
_cell.length_a   1.000
_cell.length_b   1.000
_cell.length_c   1.000
_cell.angle_alpha   90.00
_cell.angle_beta   90.00
_cell.angle_gamma   90.00
#
_symmetry.space_group_name_H-M   'P 1'
#
loop_
_entity.id
_entity.type
_entity.pdbx_description
1 polymer ?
#
loop_
_entity_poly.entity_id
_entity_poly.type
_entity_poly.pdbx_seq_one_letter_code
_entity_poly.pdbx_strand_id
1 'polypeptide(L)'
;MDHHVFDSGRCCLVVWEHWLATADDTSLRAFFDGPLRNYFLGQYAVAQGLGWPFGERSHGPKGIAEAYADRLGCDPEVRAVKLFLKGLVKIHGRETMPVYWRCPCDGGRNIGQCCAERLERLRQDVPLAEIETMLERLTVAARPPVVAATRRKGR
;
A
#
# COMPACT_ATOMS: atom_id res chain seq x y z
N MET A 1 9.84 -14.32 -2.07
CA MET A 1 8.75 -14.33 -1.07
C MET A 1 8.01 -15.64 -1.21
N ASP A 2 7.98 -16.41 -0.14
CA ASP A 2 7.31 -17.70 -0.07
C ASP A 2 6.57 -17.77 1.27
N HIS A 3 5.32 -18.24 1.25
CA HIS A 3 4.47 -18.34 2.44
C HIS A 3 4.48 -17.09 3.35
N HIS A 4 4.33 -15.88 2.78
CA HIS A 4 4.41 -14.62 3.54
C HIS A 4 5.76 -14.36 4.27
N VAL A 5 6.84 -15.03 3.87
CA VAL A 5 8.21 -14.78 4.36
C VAL A 5 9.05 -14.18 3.23
N PHE A 6 9.70 -13.05 3.52
CA PHE A 6 10.68 -12.45 2.61
C PHE A 6 11.99 -13.24 2.65
N ASP A 7 12.78 -13.18 1.58
CA ASP A 7 14.09 -13.84 1.51
C ASP A 7 15.05 -13.39 2.63
N SER A 8 14.79 -12.24 3.25
CA SER A 8 15.49 -11.75 4.44
C SER A 8 15.05 -12.39 5.77
N GLY A 9 14.13 -13.36 5.75
CA GLY A 9 13.49 -13.95 6.94
C GLY A 9 12.44 -13.07 7.63
N ARG A 10 12.12 -11.88 7.08
CA ARG A 10 11.08 -11.01 7.64
C ARG A 10 9.70 -11.58 7.33
N CYS A 11 8.79 -11.50 8.30
CA CYS A 11 7.41 -11.96 8.15
C CYS A 11 6.52 -10.83 7.61
N CYS A 12 5.72 -11.13 6.59
CA CYS A 12 4.71 -10.23 6.05
C CYS A 12 3.36 -10.52 6.71
N LEU A 13 3.20 -9.99 7.92
CA LEU A 13 2.00 -10.17 8.75
C LEU A 13 0.81 -9.41 8.15
N VAL A 14 1.02 -8.13 7.83
CA VAL A 14 -0.01 -7.20 7.37
C VAL A 14 0.63 -5.98 6.73
N VAL A 15 -0.15 -5.22 5.95
CA VAL A 15 0.20 -3.84 5.59
C VAL A 15 -0.20 -2.93 6.76
N TRP A 16 0.79 -2.55 7.57
CA TRP A 16 0.58 -1.84 8.83
C TRP A 16 -0.26 -0.58 8.74
N GLU A 17 -0.01 0.26 7.74
CA GLU A 17 -0.70 1.53 7.53
C GLU A 17 -2.19 1.28 7.25
N HIS A 18 -2.51 0.26 6.44
CA HIS A 18 -3.90 -0.12 6.21
C HIS A 18 -4.57 -0.66 7.48
N TRP A 19 -3.88 -1.52 8.26
CA TRP A 19 -4.46 -2.06 9.49
C TRP A 19 -4.70 -0.96 10.53
N LEU A 20 -3.74 -0.08 10.75
CA LEU A 20 -3.89 1.04 11.69
C LEU A 20 -5.01 2.00 11.27
N ALA A 21 -5.26 2.13 9.98
CA ALA A 21 -6.27 3.05 9.47
C ALA A 21 -7.67 2.45 9.34
N THR A 22 -7.82 1.12 9.35
CA THR A 22 -9.11 0.45 9.13
C THR A 22 -9.55 -0.47 10.27
N ALA A 23 -8.67 -0.78 11.22
CA ALA A 23 -9.05 -1.56 12.39
C ALA A 23 -9.83 -0.70 13.39
N ASP A 24 -10.96 -1.22 13.85
CA ASP A 24 -11.74 -0.61 14.92
C ASP A 24 -10.99 -0.59 16.27
N ASP A 25 -10.09 -1.57 16.47
CA ASP A 25 -9.21 -1.67 17.64
C ASP A 25 -7.76 -1.92 17.19
N THR A 26 -6.85 -1.02 17.59
CA THR A 26 -5.41 -1.10 17.32
C THR A 26 -4.59 -1.47 18.55
N SER A 27 -5.24 -1.97 19.60
CA SER A 27 -4.59 -2.47 20.81
C SER A 27 -3.64 -3.63 20.52
N LEU A 28 -2.67 -3.83 21.41
CA LEU A 28 -1.77 -4.99 21.34
C LEU A 28 -2.56 -6.31 21.31
N ARG A 29 -3.69 -6.38 22.05
CA ARG A 29 -4.58 -7.54 22.03
C ARG A 29 -5.17 -7.78 20.65
N ALA A 30 -5.73 -6.76 20.02
CA ALA A 30 -6.28 -6.87 18.66
C ALA A 30 -5.22 -7.29 17.64
N PHE A 31 -3.97 -6.84 17.81
CA PHE A 31 -2.86 -7.32 17.00
C PHE A 31 -2.61 -8.84 17.16
N PHE A 32 -2.60 -9.35 18.40
CA PHE A 32 -2.46 -10.77 18.67
C PHE A 32 -3.62 -11.59 18.10
N ASP A 33 -4.84 -11.16 18.35
CA ASP A 33 -6.06 -11.89 17.99
C ASP A 33 -6.37 -11.82 16.48
N GLY A 34 -5.87 -10.79 15.79
CA GLY A 34 -6.04 -10.59 14.36
C GLY A 34 -4.77 -10.91 13.56
N PRO A 35 -3.97 -9.91 13.15
CA PRO A 35 -2.82 -10.09 12.25
C PRO A 35 -1.87 -11.23 12.64
N LEU A 36 -1.47 -11.31 13.92
CA LEU A 36 -0.47 -12.29 14.33
C LEU A 36 -1.04 -13.71 14.33
N ARG A 37 -2.21 -13.91 14.94
CA ARG A 37 -2.91 -15.20 14.92
C ARG A 37 -3.16 -15.67 13.49
N ASN A 38 -3.67 -14.79 12.62
CA ASN A 38 -3.97 -15.12 11.24
C ASN A 38 -2.72 -15.53 10.46
N TYR A 39 -1.60 -14.85 10.68
CA TYR A 39 -0.33 -15.26 10.08
C TYR A 39 0.08 -16.68 10.48
N PHE A 40 0.09 -17.01 11.78
CA PHE A 40 0.52 -18.35 12.21
C PHE A 40 -0.46 -19.46 11.78
N LEU A 41 -1.76 -19.19 11.78
CA LEU A 41 -2.75 -20.13 11.25
C LEU A 41 -2.58 -20.34 9.75
N GLY A 42 -2.29 -19.28 8.99
CA GLY A 42 -1.98 -19.38 7.57
C GLY A 42 -0.72 -20.20 7.31
N GLN A 43 0.35 -19.95 8.07
CA GLN A 43 1.58 -20.75 7.99
C GLN A 43 1.32 -22.23 8.27
N TYR A 44 0.55 -22.53 9.31
CA TYR A 44 0.17 -23.90 9.63
C TYR A 44 -0.61 -24.54 8.49
N ALA A 45 -1.62 -23.86 7.95
CA ALA A 45 -2.43 -24.36 6.83
C ALA A 45 -1.57 -24.69 5.61
N VAL A 46 -0.68 -23.78 5.22
CA VAL A 46 0.21 -24.01 4.06
C VAL A 46 1.20 -25.14 4.31
N ALA A 47 1.73 -25.27 5.53
CA ALA A 47 2.57 -26.41 5.90
C ALA A 47 1.83 -27.76 5.82
N GLN A 48 0.49 -27.77 5.91
CA GLN A 48 -0.35 -28.94 5.68
C GLN A 48 -0.77 -29.13 4.21
N GLY A 49 -0.28 -28.29 3.29
CA GLY A 49 -0.66 -28.32 1.86
C GLY A 49 -2.01 -27.67 1.56
N LEU A 50 -2.56 -26.90 2.48
CA LEU A 50 -3.79 -26.14 2.28
C LEU A 50 -3.50 -24.73 1.75
N GLY A 51 -4.50 -24.10 1.14
CA GLY A 51 -4.42 -22.69 0.74
C GLY A 51 -4.47 -21.74 1.94
N TRP A 52 -4.11 -20.47 1.71
CA TRP A 52 -4.17 -19.43 2.73
C TRP A 52 -5.63 -19.13 3.14
N PRO A 53 -6.00 -19.19 4.43
CA PRO A 53 -7.40 -19.25 4.85
C PRO A 53 -8.12 -17.89 5.00
N PHE A 54 -7.41 -16.76 4.97
CA PHE A 54 -7.97 -15.43 5.28
C PHE A 54 -8.09 -14.49 4.09
N GLY A 55 -8.04 -15.04 2.87
CA GLY A 55 -7.83 -14.26 1.64
C GLY A 55 -6.39 -13.78 1.53
N GLU A 56 -5.93 -13.56 0.30
CA GLU A 56 -4.54 -13.17 0.03
C GLU A 56 -4.53 -11.96 -0.91
N ARG A 57 -3.80 -10.92 -0.49
CA ARG A 57 -3.44 -9.81 -1.38
C ARG A 57 -2.23 -10.22 -2.21
N SER A 58 -2.08 -9.62 -3.38
CA SER A 58 -0.91 -9.85 -4.22
C SER A 58 0.39 -9.61 -3.45
N HIS A 59 1.48 -10.30 -3.77
CA HIS A 59 2.75 -10.06 -3.09
C HIS A 59 3.45 -8.77 -3.55
N GLY A 60 4.32 -8.25 -2.69
CA GLY A 60 5.19 -7.12 -2.99
C GLY A 60 4.44 -5.81 -3.22
N PRO A 61 4.85 -4.97 -4.18
CA PRO A 61 4.28 -3.63 -4.37
C PRO A 61 2.80 -3.65 -4.76
N LYS A 62 2.32 -4.73 -5.40
CA LYS A 62 0.92 -4.84 -5.81
C LYS A 62 -0.01 -5.00 -4.60
N GLY A 63 0.33 -5.84 -3.62
CA GLY A 63 -0.49 -5.97 -2.39
C GLY A 63 -0.46 -4.73 -1.51
N ILE A 64 0.66 -4.00 -1.51
CA ILE A 64 0.74 -2.71 -0.84
C ILE A 64 -0.21 -1.71 -1.52
N ALA A 65 -0.22 -1.67 -2.85
CA ALA A 65 -1.14 -0.81 -3.60
C ALA A 65 -2.61 -1.22 -3.38
N GLU A 66 -2.94 -2.51 -3.38
CA GLU A 66 -4.28 -3.02 -3.04
C GLU A 66 -4.72 -2.52 -1.64
N ALA A 67 -3.86 -2.67 -0.63
CA ALA A 67 -4.18 -2.21 0.72
C ALA A 67 -4.35 -0.68 0.81
N TYR A 68 -3.52 0.10 0.12
CA TYR A 68 -3.67 1.56 0.13
C TYR A 68 -4.88 2.00 -0.69
N ALA A 69 -5.20 1.31 -1.78
CA ALA A 69 -6.38 1.59 -2.57
C ALA A 69 -7.68 1.39 -1.79
N ASP A 70 -7.74 0.38 -0.91
CA ASP A 70 -8.85 0.21 0.03
C ASP A 70 -9.01 1.45 0.94
N ARG A 71 -7.89 1.93 1.51
CA ARG A 71 -7.87 3.11 2.39
C ARG A 71 -8.18 4.43 1.67
N LEU A 72 -7.73 4.57 0.44
CA LEU A 72 -7.87 5.78 -0.39
C LEU A 72 -9.15 5.75 -1.24
N GLY A 73 -9.82 4.60 -1.32
CA GLY A 73 -10.95 4.34 -2.20
C GLY A 73 -10.63 4.62 -3.67
N CYS A 74 -9.48 4.17 -4.19
CA CYS A 74 -9.05 4.39 -5.57
C CYS A 74 -8.71 3.08 -6.31
N ASP A 75 -8.26 3.16 -7.56
CA ASP A 75 -7.84 1.97 -8.32
C ASP A 75 -6.57 1.34 -7.69
N PRO A 76 -6.51 0.00 -7.51
CA PRO A 76 -5.37 -0.70 -6.89
C PRO A 76 -4.12 -0.79 -7.77
N GLU A 77 -4.14 -0.25 -8.98
CA GLU A 77 -2.96 -0.15 -9.83
C GLU A 77 -1.89 0.75 -9.18
N VAL A 78 -0.66 0.23 -9.15
CA VAL A 78 0.47 0.84 -8.41
C VAL A 78 0.69 2.30 -8.81
N ARG A 79 0.66 2.62 -10.10
CA ARG A 79 0.83 4.00 -10.58
C ARG A 79 -0.36 4.87 -10.20
N ALA A 80 -1.60 4.39 -10.26
CA ALA A 80 -2.79 5.12 -9.83
C ALA A 80 -2.72 5.51 -8.34
N VAL A 81 -2.40 4.54 -7.47
CA VAL A 81 -2.20 4.77 -6.02
C VAL A 81 -1.09 5.78 -5.77
N LYS A 82 0.07 5.65 -6.44
CA LYS A 82 1.19 6.61 -6.30
C LYS A 82 0.81 8.01 -6.73
N LEU A 83 0.02 8.16 -7.79
CA LEU A 83 -0.45 9.47 -8.25
C LEU A 83 -1.40 10.08 -7.22
N PHE A 84 -2.34 9.30 -6.66
CA PHE A 84 -3.21 9.75 -5.57
C PHE A 84 -2.41 10.26 -4.37
N LEU A 85 -1.48 9.45 -3.85
CA LEU A 85 -0.64 9.81 -2.71
C LEU A 85 0.19 11.09 -2.98
N LYS A 86 0.84 11.18 -4.15
CA LYS A 86 1.62 12.38 -4.52
C LYS A 86 0.80 13.65 -4.52
N GLY A 87 -0.44 13.57 -5.00
CA GLY A 87 -1.25 14.77 -5.03
C GLY A 87 -1.95 15.06 -3.71
N LEU A 88 -2.20 14.06 -2.85
CA LEU A 88 -2.54 14.29 -1.44
C LEU A 88 -1.42 15.07 -0.72
N VAL A 89 -0.16 14.65 -0.85
CA VAL A 89 1.00 15.41 -0.35
C VAL A 89 1.00 16.84 -0.89
N LYS A 90 0.75 17.00 -2.19
CA LYS A 90 0.76 18.31 -2.84
C LYS A 90 -0.31 19.26 -2.31
N ILE A 91 -1.50 18.77 -2.00
CA ILE A 91 -2.64 19.59 -1.58
C ILE A 91 -2.68 19.78 -0.06
N HIS A 92 -1.98 18.94 0.69
CA HIS A 92 -1.88 19.08 2.13
C HIS A 92 -1.22 20.43 2.47
N GLY A 93 -1.85 21.20 3.36
CA GLY A 93 -1.41 22.56 3.70
C GLY A 93 -1.67 23.64 2.65
N ARG A 94 -2.35 23.33 1.53
CA ARG A 94 -2.81 24.35 0.56
C ARG A 94 -4.26 24.75 0.80
N GLU A 95 -4.57 26.00 0.50
CA GLU A 95 -5.94 26.51 0.49
C GLU A 95 -6.73 26.07 -0.75
N THR A 96 -6.06 25.81 -1.88
CA THR A 96 -6.71 25.49 -3.16
C THR A 96 -6.08 24.31 -3.90
N MET A 97 -6.92 23.60 -4.66
CA MET A 97 -6.57 22.43 -5.45
C MET A 97 -5.83 22.82 -6.76
N PRO A 98 -4.71 22.16 -7.11
CA PRO A 98 -3.99 22.44 -8.37
C PRO A 98 -4.80 22.10 -9.65
N VAL A 99 -5.06 23.12 -10.46
CA VAL A 99 -5.92 23.06 -11.69
C VAL A 99 -5.31 22.25 -12.85
N TYR A 100 -4.04 21.82 -12.78
CA TYR A 100 -3.39 21.06 -13.86
C TYR A 100 -3.16 19.58 -13.54
N TRP A 101 -3.52 19.11 -12.35
CA TRP A 101 -3.33 17.70 -11.98
C TRP A 101 -4.46 16.83 -12.58
N ARG A 102 -4.15 16.02 -13.59
CA ARG A 102 -5.10 15.04 -14.14
C ARG A 102 -5.41 13.95 -13.12
N CYS A 103 -6.69 13.60 -12.98
CA CYS A 103 -7.08 12.49 -12.11
C CYS A 103 -6.45 11.20 -12.59
N PRO A 104 -5.80 10.41 -11.72
CA PRO A 104 -5.33 9.07 -12.07
C PRO A 104 -6.45 8.03 -12.09
N CYS A 105 -7.68 8.42 -11.76
CA CYS A 105 -8.88 7.60 -11.94
C CYS A 105 -9.30 7.55 -13.42
N ASP A 106 -10.17 6.61 -13.76
CA ASP A 106 -10.65 6.38 -15.14
C ASP A 106 -11.45 7.54 -15.75
N GLY A 107 -11.78 8.56 -14.95
CA GLY A 107 -12.58 9.70 -15.40
C GLY A 107 -11.85 10.67 -16.33
N GLY A 108 -10.52 10.61 -16.48
CA GLY A 108 -9.73 11.41 -17.45
C GLY A 108 -9.73 12.94 -17.28
N ARG A 109 -10.57 13.47 -16.39
CA ARG A 109 -10.75 14.90 -16.08
C ARG A 109 -9.64 15.44 -15.18
N ASN A 110 -9.58 16.76 -15.02
CA ASN A 110 -8.79 17.35 -13.94
C ASN A 110 -9.28 16.82 -12.58
N ILE A 111 -8.37 16.55 -11.65
CA ILE A 111 -8.71 15.91 -10.39
C ILE A 111 -9.58 16.76 -9.47
N GLY A 112 -9.48 18.08 -9.55
CA GLY A 112 -10.38 19.00 -8.87
C GLY A 112 -11.82 18.92 -9.39
N GLN A 113 -12.03 18.44 -10.61
CA GLN A 113 -13.36 18.24 -11.20
C GLN A 113 -13.82 16.78 -11.16
N CYS A 114 -12.91 15.85 -10.88
CA CYS A 114 -13.22 14.43 -10.89
C CYS A 114 -13.35 13.86 -9.48
N CYS A 115 -12.44 14.22 -8.58
CA CYS A 115 -12.27 13.58 -7.28
C CYS A 115 -12.00 14.58 -6.16
N ALA A 116 -12.35 15.85 -6.35
CA ALA A 116 -12.13 16.90 -5.35
C ALA A 116 -12.71 16.54 -3.99
N GLU A 117 -13.99 16.14 -3.94
CA GLU A 117 -14.64 15.79 -2.67
C GLU A 117 -13.93 14.64 -1.97
N ARG A 118 -13.54 13.59 -2.70
CA ARG A 118 -12.79 12.47 -2.15
C ARG A 118 -11.42 12.92 -1.63
N LEU A 119 -10.69 13.73 -2.40
CA LEU A 119 -9.40 14.25 -1.97
C LEU A 119 -9.50 15.15 -0.75
N GLU A 120 -10.55 15.98 -0.67
CA GLU A 120 -10.77 16.87 0.45
C GLU A 120 -11.10 16.08 1.72
N ARG A 121 -11.93 15.04 1.63
CA ARG A 121 -12.15 14.10 2.74
C ARG A 121 -10.85 13.41 3.15
N LEU A 122 -10.12 12.82 2.22
CA LEU A 122 -8.84 12.16 2.53
C LEU A 122 -7.80 13.14 3.11
N ARG A 123 -7.80 14.40 2.69
CA ARG A 123 -6.92 15.45 3.25
C ARG A 123 -7.22 15.73 4.72
N GLN A 124 -8.49 15.59 5.13
CA GLN A 124 -8.94 15.77 6.51
C GLN A 124 -8.76 14.50 7.35
N ASP A 125 -9.01 13.34 6.75
CA ASP A 125 -9.05 12.04 7.45
C ASP A 125 -7.69 11.34 7.54
N VAL A 126 -6.74 11.67 6.66
CA VAL A 126 -5.43 11.00 6.59
C VAL A 126 -4.33 12.01 6.97
N PRO A 127 -3.61 11.79 8.09
CA PRO A 127 -2.47 12.62 8.46
C PRO A 127 -1.40 12.66 7.36
N LEU A 128 -0.75 13.81 7.15
CA LEU A 128 0.31 13.94 6.14
C LEU A 128 1.43 12.91 6.31
N ALA A 129 1.85 12.66 7.55
CA ALA A 129 2.89 11.69 7.86
C ALA A 129 2.53 10.26 7.40
N GLU A 130 1.25 9.88 7.48
CA GLU A 130 0.76 8.60 6.97
C GLU A 130 0.85 8.56 5.44
N ILE A 131 0.40 9.62 4.76
CA ILE A 131 0.48 9.74 3.29
C ILE A 131 1.93 9.65 2.79
N GLU A 132 2.85 10.33 3.47
CA GLU A 132 4.28 10.33 3.14
C GLU A 132 4.89 8.94 3.33
N THR A 133 4.58 8.28 4.46
CA THR A 133 5.04 6.91 4.75
C THR A 133 4.53 5.92 3.70
N MET A 134 3.24 6.01 3.33
CA MET A 134 2.64 5.19 2.28
C MET A 134 3.37 5.40 0.94
N LEU A 135 3.62 6.66 0.56
CA LEU A 135 4.27 7.01 -0.70
C LEU A 135 5.72 6.53 -0.76
N GLU A 136 6.48 6.72 0.31
CA GLU A 136 7.86 6.25 0.43
C GLU A 136 7.92 4.74 0.29
N ARG A 137 7.13 4.02 1.10
CA ARG A 137 7.13 2.55 1.12
C ARG A 137 6.74 1.95 -0.22
N LEU A 138 5.69 2.47 -0.87
CA LEU A 138 5.28 2.00 -2.20
C LEU A 138 6.32 2.34 -3.27
N THR A 139 7.03 3.47 -3.12
CA THR A 139 8.12 3.84 -4.04
C THR A 139 9.33 2.92 -3.90
N VAL A 140 9.72 2.58 -2.68
CA VAL A 140 10.80 1.63 -2.40
C VAL A 140 10.42 0.23 -2.89
N ALA A 141 9.22 -0.24 -2.57
CA ALA A 141 8.75 -1.57 -2.96
C ALA A 141 8.60 -1.75 -4.48
N ALA A 142 8.22 -0.69 -5.20
CA ALA A 142 8.08 -0.71 -6.67
C ALA A 142 9.39 -0.45 -7.42
N ARG A 143 10.52 -0.24 -6.72
CA ARG A 143 11.80 -0.02 -7.37
C ARG A 143 12.27 -1.34 -8.01
N PRO A 144 12.61 -1.37 -9.30
CA PRO A 144 13.20 -2.57 -9.89
C PRO A 144 14.50 -2.91 -9.14
N PRO A 145 14.80 -4.21 -8.94
CA PRO A 145 16.06 -4.60 -8.33
C PRO A 145 17.21 -4.01 -9.13
N VAL A 146 18.20 -3.44 -8.44
CA VAL A 146 19.42 -2.95 -9.08
C VAL A 146 20.11 -4.18 -9.65
N VAL A 147 20.05 -4.34 -10.97
CA VAL A 147 20.79 -5.40 -11.67
C VAL A 147 22.26 -5.08 -11.48
N ALA A 148 22.95 -5.84 -10.62
CA ALA A 148 24.39 -5.76 -10.50
C ALA A 148 24.98 -6.11 -11.87
N ALA A 149 25.59 -5.13 -12.53
CA ALA A 149 26.26 -5.35 -13.79
C ALA A 149 27.39 -6.36 -13.57
N THR A 150 27.17 -7.62 -13.93
CA THR A 150 28.21 -8.63 -14.02
C THR A 150 29.22 -8.15 -15.05
N ARG A 151 30.35 -7.60 -14.58
CA ARG A 151 31.53 -7.41 -15.41
C ARG A 151 31.98 -8.79 -15.91
N ARG A 152 31.61 -9.15 -17.13
CA ARG A 152 32.27 -10.22 -17.87
C ARG A 152 33.72 -9.79 -18.05
N LYS A 153 34.63 -10.32 -17.21
CA LYS A 153 36.05 -10.33 -17.54
C LYS A 153 36.21 -11.30 -18.72
N GLY A 154 36.57 -10.75 -19.87
CA GLY A 154 36.97 -11.51 -21.05
C GLY A 154 38.14 -12.42 -20.71
N ARG A 155 38.10 -13.61 -21.30
CA ARG A 155 39.13 -14.63 -21.27
C ARG A 155 40.06 -14.44 -22.45
#